data_AF-A0A8B8AD49-F1
#
_entry.id   AF-A0A8B8AD49-F1
#
_cell.length_a   1.000
_cell.length_b   1.000
_cell.length_c   1.000
_cell.angle_alpha   90.00
_cell.angle_beta   90.00
_cell.angle_gamma   90.00
#
_symmetry.space_group_name_H-M   'P 1'
#
loop_
_entity.id
_entity.type
_entity.pdbx_description
1 polymer ?
#
loop_
_entity_poly.entity_id
_entity_poly.type
_entity_poly.pdbx_seq_one_letter_code
_entity_poly.pdbx_strand_id
1 'polypeptide(L)'
;MWRVLVYLACLVLPVLGSDAPCLNIGGTCQDDHLHCSGAYQSGLCSGATHRRCCTSHSSSGTDSGMCSNVKVYSRASWGARAPKSVTTMHTPASLFFVHHTEGNFCHDFTSCATQLRGIQNYHMDTRGWSDIGYSFLVGEDGAVYEGRGWHHVGAHTQGYNSRGFAASVMGSFMHRKPNDAALNAIKNLIQCGVSHGYITSTYSLYGHRDVGSTNCPGDALYQEIRTWPHYSTHKP
;
A
#
# COMPACT_ATOMS: atom_id res chain seq x y z
N MET A 1 52.99 38.67 -56.95
CA MET A 1 52.10 39.44 -56.05
C MET A 1 50.70 38.87 -56.26
N TRP A 2 49.93 38.28 -55.34
CA TRP A 2 49.96 38.01 -53.90
C TRP A 2 49.22 36.66 -53.69
N ARG A 3 49.59 35.87 -52.68
CA ARG A 3 48.91 34.60 -52.32
C ARG A 3 47.61 34.91 -51.56
N VAL A 4 46.48 34.38 -52.01
CA VAL A 4 45.20 34.45 -51.29
C VAL A 4 45.15 33.33 -50.25
N LEU A 5 45.19 33.70 -48.96
CA LEU A 5 44.92 32.81 -47.83
C LEU A 5 43.41 32.75 -47.61
N VAL A 6 42.82 31.57 -47.81
CA VAL A 6 41.42 31.29 -47.47
C VAL A 6 41.35 30.95 -45.97
N TYR A 7 40.78 31.86 -45.18
CA TYR A 7 40.43 31.58 -43.79
C TYR A 7 39.13 30.78 -43.75
N LEU A 8 39.21 29.51 -43.33
CA LEU A 8 38.04 28.70 -43.01
C LEU A 8 37.47 29.18 -41.67
N ALA A 9 36.37 29.94 -41.71
CA ALA A 9 35.60 30.27 -40.52
C ALA A 9 34.82 29.02 -40.08
N CYS A 10 35.26 28.38 -38.99
CA CYS A 10 34.53 27.30 -38.34
C CYS A 10 33.31 27.90 -37.63
N LEU A 11 32.15 27.84 -38.28
CA LEU A 11 30.86 28.18 -37.67
C LEU A 11 30.53 27.10 -36.63
N VAL A 12 30.77 27.42 -35.35
CA VAL A 12 30.21 26.65 -34.23
C VAL A 12 28.71 26.92 -34.22
N LEU A 13 27.93 26.03 -34.83
CA LEU A 13 26.48 26.05 -34.70
C LEU A 13 26.14 25.79 -33.21
N PRO A 14 25.36 26.65 -32.55
CA PRO A 14 24.90 26.35 -31.19
C PRO A 14 24.08 25.07 -31.26
N VAL A 15 24.46 24.09 -30.42
CA VAL A 15 23.67 22.86 -30.24
C VAL A 15 22.32 23.30 -29.71
N LEU A 16 21.30 23.27 -30.57
CA LEU A 16 19.91 23.44 -30.18
C LEU A 16 19.58 22.27 -29.25
N GLY A 17 19.71 22.49 -27.94
CA GLY A 17 19.28 21.52 -26.95
C GLY A 17 17.81 21.19 -27.21
N SER A 18 17.45 19.91 -27.13
CA SER A 18 16.05 19.50 -27.25
C SER A 18 15.40 19.44 -25.87
N ASP A 19 14.11 19.78 -25.78
CA ASP A 19 13.29 19.55 -24.59
C ASP A 19 12.92 18.06 -24.41
N ALA A 20 13.46 17.16 -25.24
CA ALA A 20 13.16 15.74 -25.23
C ALA A 20 13.32 15.08 -23.84
N PRO A 21 14.33 15.41 -23.00
CA PRO A 21 14.43 14.84 -21.66
C PRO A 21 13.21 15.14 -20.77
N CYS A 22 12.68 16.38 -20.83
CA CYS A 22 11.46 16.75 -20.10
C CYS A 22 10.21 16.09 -20.70
N LEU A 23 10.10 16.09 -22.04
CA LEU A 23 8.95 15.48 -22.72
C LEU A 23 8.88 13.97 -22.51
N ASN A 24 10.03 13.28 -22.45
CA ASN A 24 10.13 11.83 -22.22
C ASN A 24 9.63 11.41 -20.83
N ILE A 25 9.63 12.30 -19.85
CA ILE A 25 9.08 12.03 -18.51
C ILE A 25 7.65 12.57 -18.33
N GLY A 26 6.99 12.94 -19.43
CA GLY A 26 5.63 13.50 -19.41
C GLY A 26 5.54 14.91 -18.83
N GLY A 27 6.65 15.64 -18.77
CA GLY A 27 6.69 17.03 -18.33
C GLY A 27 6.55 18.01 -19.49
N THR A 28 6.28 19.27 -19.15
CA THR A 28 6.27 20.40 -20.09
C THR A 28 7.33 21.41 -19.70
N CYS A 29 8.18 21.80 -20.64
CA CYS A 29 9.15 22.87 -20.44
C CYS A 29 8.46 24.22 -20.49
N GLN A 30 8.47 24.93 -19.37
CA GLN A 30 7.88 26.26 -19.24
C GLN A 30 8.71 27.11 -18.27
N ASP A 31 8.46 28.41 -18.25
CA ASP A 31 9.17 29.30 -17.34
C ASP A 31 8.72 29.07 -15.88
N ASP A 32 9.67 29.08 -14.95
CA ASP A 32 9.45 28.69 -13.56
C ASP A 32 8.59 29.65 -12.73
N HIS A 33 8.30 30.84 -13.27
CA HIS A 33 7.34 31.78 -12.71
C HIS A 33 5.88 31.43 -13.05
N LEU A 34 5.65 30.54 -14.05
CA LEU A 34 4.32 30.06 -14.39
C LEU A 34 3.87 28.99 -13.38
N HIS A 35 2.56 28.85 -13.18
CA HIS A 35 2.02 27.82 -12.29
C HIS A 35 2.31 26.42 -12.84
N CYS A 36 2.82 25.54 -11.99
CA CYS A 36 3.03 24.13 -12.30
C CYS A 36 2.14 23.27 -11.41
N SER A 37 1.37 22.37 -12.01
CA SER A 37 0.49 21.44 -11.28
C SER A 37 1.25 20.34 -10.53
N GLY A 38 2.58 20.29 -10.65
CA GLY A 38 3.46 19.41 -9.90
C GLY A 38 4.71 20.14 -9.44
N ALA A 39 5.88 19.60 -9.77
CA ALA A 39 7.16 20.16 -9.35
C ALA A 39 8.04 20.54 -10.55
N TYR A 40 8.90 21.53 -10.35
CA TYR A 40 9.88 21.97 -11.34
C TYR A 40 11.21 21.23 -11.21
N GLN A 41 11.61 20.55 -12.27
CA GLN A 41 12.94 19.92 -12.39
C GLN A 41 13.86 20.77 -13.28
N SER A 42 15.09 21.00 -12.81
CA SER A 42 16.12 21.73 -13.55
C SER A 42 16.91 20.81 -14.48
N GLY A 43 17.53 21.37 -15.53
CA GLY A 43 18.45 20.63 -16.42
C GLY A 43 17.79 19.69 -17.43
N LEU A 44 16.45 19.68 -17.50
CA LEU A 44 15.69 18.84 -18.45
C LEU A 44 15.11 19.61 -19.64
N CYS A 45 15.19 20.93 -19.59
CA CYS A 45 14.71 21.84 -20.63
C CYS A 45 15.89 22.55 -21.27
N SER A 46 15.81 22.74 -22.58
CA SER A 46 16.79 23.55 -23.28
C SER A 46 16.42 25.04 -23.20
N GLY A 47 17.38 25.89 -23.53
CA GLY A 47 17.21 27.34 -23.51
C GLY A 47 17.57 27.97 -22.17
N ALA A 48 16.80 28.99 -21.78
CA ALA A 48 17.15 29.86 -20.66
C ALA A 48 17.09 29.15 -19.30
N THR A 49 17.85 29.64 -18.32
CA THR A 49 17.95 29.03 -16.98
C THR A 49 16.65 29.03 -16.18
N HIS A 50 15.71 29.92 -16.52
CA HIS A 50 14.37 29.98 -15.93
C HIS A 50 13.38 29.00 -16.57
N ARG A 51 13.73 28.37 -17.70
CA ARG A 51 12.93 27.28 -18.26
C ARG A 51 13.21 25.99 -17.52
N ARG A 52 12.20 25.50 -16.81
CA ARG A 52 12.27 24.29 -16.00
C ARG A 52 11.18 23.31 -16.44
N CYS A 53 11.45 22.03 -16.24
CA CYS A 53 10.51 20.99 -16.60
C CYS A 53 9.41 20.94 -15.54
N CYS A 54 8.22 21.43 -15.86
CA CYS A 54 7.04 21.22 -15.04
C CYS A 54 6.54 19.81 -15.31
N THR A 55 6.74 18.90 -14.37
CA THR A 55 6.13 17.59 -14.45
C THR A 55 4.74 17.69 -13.86
N SER A 56 3.70 17.44 -14.66
CA SER A 56 2.45 16.95 -14.08
C SER A 56 2.80 15.72 -13.26
N HIS A 57 2.21 15.55 -12.07
CA HIS A 57 2.32 14.30 -11.34
C HIS A 57 2.09 13.16 -12.34
N SER A 58 3.10 12.33 -12.59
CA SER A 58 3.00 11.27 -13.59
C SER A 58 2.03 10.22 -13.04
N SER A 59 0.75 10.47 -13.25
CA SER A 59 -0.30 9.46 -13.25
C SER A 59 -0.11 8.62 -14.52
N SER A 60 0.93 7.79 -14.54
CA SER A 60 1.05 6.69 -15.49
C SER A 60 0.50 5.43 -14.83
N GLY A 61 -0.80 5.19 -15.01
CA GLY A 61 -1.43 3.87 -14.81
C GLY A 61 -2.05 3.61 -13.44
N THR A 62 -3.35 3.89 -13.34
CA THR A 62 -4.36 3.49 -12.31
C THR A 62 -4.28 4.09 -10.90
N ASP A 63 -5.35 4.82 -10.59
CA ASP A 63 -5.95 5.12 -9.28
C ASP A 63 -5.27 6.08 -8.29
N SER A 64 -5.85 7.28 -8.25
CA SER A 64 -6.36 7.89 -7.02
C SER A 64 -6.72 6.86 -5.94
N GLY A 65 -5.81 6.58 -4.99
CA GLY A 65 -6.07 5.70 -3.84
C GLY A 65 -4.97 4.69 -3.47
N MET A 66 -3.84 4.65 -4.20
CA MET A 66 -2.78 3.69 -3.87
C MET A 66 -1.97 4.08 -2.63
N CYS A 67 -1.93 3.16 -1.67
CA CYS A 67 -1.01 3.18 -0.53
C CYS A 67 0.45 3.11 -1.01
N SER A 68 1.07 4.24 -1.34
CA SER A 68 2.39 4.30 -2.01
C SER A 68 3.52 3.55 -1.30
N ASN A 69 3.42 3.36 0.02
CA ASN A 69 4.43 2.67 0.83
C ASN A 69 4.13 1.18 1.10
N VAL A 70 3.06 0.62 0.54
CA VAL A 70 2.74 -0.81 0.71
C VAL A 70 2.13 -1.42 -0.53
N LYS A 71 2.69 -2.57 -0.93
CA LYS A 71 2.14 -3.35 -2.03
C LYS A 71 0.85 -4.02 -1.59
N VAL A 72 -0.27 -3.66 -2.19
CA VAL A 72 -1.57 -4.28 -1.96
C VAL A 72 -1.99 -5.06 -3.20
N TYR A 73 -2.12 -6.38 -3.09
CA TYR A 73 -2.73 -7.21 -4.13
C TYR A 73 -4.24 -7.22 -3.97
N SER A 74 -4.93 -6.85 -5.05
CA SER A 74 -6.40 -6.88 -5.11
C SER A 74 -6.93 -8.31 -4.98
N ARG A 75 -8.22 -8.41 -4.64
CA ARG A 75 -8.98 -9.68 -4.71
C ARG A 75 -8.80 -10.41 -6.04
N ALA A 76 -8.90 -9.68 -7.15
CA ALA A 76 -8.75 -10.26 -8.49
C ALA A 76 -7.34 -10.84 -8.70
N SER A 77 -6.31 -10.14 -8.22
CA SER A 77 -4.91 -10.55 -8.39
C SER A 77 -4.64 -11.92 -7.77
N TRP A 78 -5.07 -12.17 -6.55
CA TRP A 78 -4.85 -13.48 -5.89
C TRP A 78 -5.89 -14.55 -6.25
N GLY A 79 -6.83 -14.24 -7.14
CA GLY A 79 -7.85 -15.18 -7.61
C GLY A 79 -8.95 -15.44 -6.58
N ALA A 80 -9.38 -14.39 -5.87
CA ALA A 80 -10.53 -14.45 -4.98
C ALA A 80 -11.80 -14.82 -5.73
N ARG A 81 -12.61 -15.71 -5.16
CA ARG A 81 -13.99 -15.87 -5.63
C ARG A 81 -14.89 -14.76 -5.09
N ALA A 82 -16.06 -14.61 -5.70
CA ALA A 82 -17.06 -13.63 -5.28
C ALA A 82 -17.60 -13.95 -3.87
N PRO A 83 -17.87 -12.92 -3.04
CA PRO A 83 -18.55 -13.11 -1.76
C PRO A 83 -20.01 -13.54 -1.97
N LYS A 84 -20.58 -14.32 -1.03
CA LYS A 84 -22.01 -14.69 -1.03
C LYS A 84 -22.92 -13.49 -0.74
N SER A 85 -22.44 -12.58 0.11
CA SER A 85 -23.10 -11.32 0.44
C SER A 85 -22.07 -10.32 0.99
N VAL A 86 -22.40 -9.04 0.93
CA VAL A 86 -21.56 -7.96 1.47
C VAL A 86 -22.38 -7.05 2.38
N THR A 87 -21.73 -6.50 3.39
CA THR A 87 -22.28 -5.45 4.25
C THR A 87 -21.34 -4.27 4.21
N THR A 88 -21.84 -3.08 3.87
CA THR A 88 -21.03 -1.86 3.77
C THR A 88 -20.44 -1.46 5.13
N MET A 89 -19.15 -1.12 5.13
CA MET A 89 -18.45 -0.59 6.29
C MET A 89 -18.70 0.91 6.43
N HIS A 90 -19.01 1.37 7.64
CA HIS A 90 -19.01 2.80 7.95
C HIS A 90 -17.60 3.25 8.33
N THR A 91 -17.13 4.32 7.69
CA THR A 91 -15.79 4.88 7.87
C THR A 91 -15.87 6.36 8.26
N PRO A 92 -14.87 6.89 9.01
CA PRO A 92 -13.68 6.20 9.50
C PRO A 92 -13.97 5.22 10.65
N ALA A 93 -13.31 4.07 10.64
CA ALA A 93 -13.32 3.10 11.73
C ALA A 93 -12.31 3.52 12.82
N SER A 94 -12.64 3.29 14.08
CA SER A 94 -11.78 3.67 15.22
C SER A 94 -10.94 2.52 15.77
N LEU A 95 -11.14 1.29 15.30
CA LEU A 95 -10.44 0.11 15.80
C LEU A 95 -9.64 -0.58 14.69
N PHE A 96 -8.46 -1.09 15.02
CA PHE A 96 -7.67 -1.96 14.15
C PHE A 96 -7.19 -3.19 14.92
N PHE A 97 -7.38 -4.37 14.34
CA PHE A 97 -7.04 -5.64 14.96
C PHE A 97 -5.92 -6.35 14.21
N VAL A 98 -4.91 -6.81 14.92
CA VAL A 98 -3.88 -7.70 14.38
C VAL A 98 -4.23 -9.14 14.73
N HIS A 99 -4.17 -9.99 13.70
CA HIS A 99 -4.43 -11.43 13.78
C HIS A 99 -3.24 -12.22 13.24
N HIS A 100 -3.23 -13.52 13.53
CA HIS A 100 -2.54 -14.49 12.71
C HIS A 100 -3.55 -15.49 12.12
N THR A 101 -3.16 -16.24 11.11
CA THR A 101 -4.03 -17.29 10.55
C THR A 101 -3.90 -18.63 11.26
N GLU A 102 -2.89 -18.79 12.13
CA GLU A 102 -2.56 -20.06 12.80
C GLU A 102 -2.29 -21.21 11.81
N GLY A 103 -1.76 -20.85 10.63
CA GLY A 103 -1.50 -21.79 9.53
C GLY A 103 -0.06 -21.75 9.05
N ASN A 104 0.13 -22.21 7.80
CA ASN A 104 1.42 -22.18 7.12
C ASN A 104 1.94 -20.74 6.93
N PHE A 105 3.25 -20.60 6.79
CA PHE A 105 3.84 -19.35 6.33
C PHE A 105 3.83 -19.29 4.80
N CYS A 106 3.91 -18.08 4.25
CA CYS A 106 4.08 -17.85 2.82
C CYS A 106 5.09 -16.72 2.60
N HIS A 107 5.89 -16.83 1.54
CA HIS A 107 7.08 -15.98 1.33
C HIS A 107 7.17 -15.41 -0.10
N ASP A 108 6.21 -15.74 -0.95
CA ASP A 108 6.08 -15.18 -2.29
C ASP A 108 4.60 -15.09 -2.67
N PHE A 109 4.33 -14.40 -3.77
CA PHE A 109 2.97 -14.20 -4.26
C PHE A 109 2.21 -15.51 -4.49
N THR A 110 2.86 -16.52 -5.08
CA THR A 110 2.21 -17.77 -5.47
C THR A 110 1.77 -18.59 -4.25
N SER A 111 2.66 -18.73 -3.27
CA SER A 111 2.39 -19.41 -2.00
C SER A 111 1.33 -18.66 -1.19
N CYS A 112 1.44 -17.33 -1.09
CA CYS A 112 0.49 -16.51 -0.36
C CYS A 112 -0.89 -16.52 -1.01
N ALA A 113 -1.00 -16.36 -2.33
CA ALA A 113 -2.26 -16.43 -3.05
C ALA A 113 -2.92 -17.81 -2.93
N THR A 114 -2.13 -18.89 -2.93
CA THR A 114 -2.64 -20.25 -2.69
C THR A 114 -3.23 -20.39 -1.29
N GLN A 115 -2.52 -19.89 -0.28
CA GLN A 115 -3.00 -19.92 1.09
C GLN A 115 -4.26 -19.07 1.29
N LEU A 116 -4.33 -17.87 0.70
CA LEU A 116 -5.51 -17.01 0.69
C LEU A 116 -6.75 -17.71 0.17
N ARG A 117 -6.64 -18.39 -0.98
CA ARG A 117 -7.75 -19.18 -1.54
C ARG A 117 -8.16 -20.31 -0.59
N GLY A 118 -7.19 -20.98 0.05
CA GLY A 118 -7.47 -21.98 1.07
C GLY A 118 -8.25 -21.42 2.27
N ILE A 119 -7.83 -20.27 2.79
CA ILE A 119 -8.51 -19.58 3.90
C ILE A 119 -9.91 -19.12 3.47
N GLN A 120 -10.06 -18.56 2.27
CA GLN A 120 -11.37 -18.14 1.74
C GLN A 120 -12.33 -19.33 1.61
N ASN A 121 -11.84 -20.46 1.08
CA ASN A 121 -12.63 -21.69 0.95
C ASN A 121 -13.06 -22.21 2.32
N TYR A 122 -12.13 -22.33 3.28
CA TYR A 122 -12.45 -22.75 4.64
C TYR A 122 -13.51 -21.85 5.30
N HIS A 123 -13.34 -20.52 5.22
CA HIS A 123 -14.29 -19.59 5.81
C HIS A 123 -15.69 -19.69 5.19
N MET A 124 -15.80 -19.81 3.88
CA MET A 124 -17.09 -19.78 3.20
C MET A 124 -17.76 -21.16 3.13
N ASP A 125 -17.00 -22.23 2.91
CA ASP A 125 -17.53 -23.59 2.69
C ASP A 125 -17.65 -24.35 4.01
N THR A 126 -16.67 -24.21 4.90
CA THR A 126 -16.67 -24.91 6.20
C THR A 126 -17.33 -24.09 7.29
N ARG A 127 -17.02 -22.79 7.42
CA ARG A 127 -17.65 -21.92 8.45
C ARG A 127 -18.95 -21.27 7.99
N GLY A 128 -19.33 -21.42 6.73
CA GLY A 128 -20.57 -20.87 6.17
C GLY A 128 -20.58 -19.34 6.03
N TRP A 129 -19.43 -18.67 6.12
CA TRP A 129 -19.36 -17.21 6.05
C TRP A 129 -19.59 -16.69 4.64
N SER A 130 -19.92 -15.40 4.53
CA SER A 130 -20.12 -14.76 3.23
C SER A 130 -18.84 -14.63 2.41
N ASP A 131 -17.69 -14.53 3.07
CA ASP A 131 -16.37 -14.37 2.45
C ASP A 131 -15.25 -14.66 3.47
N ILE A 132 -13.99 -14.58 3.04
CA ILE A 132 -12.82 -14.53 3.93
C ILE A 132 -13.06 -13.52 5.07
N GLY A 133 -12.78 -13.89 6.32
CA GLY A 133 -13.20 -13.10 7.49
C GLY A 133 -12.41 -11.81 7.73
N TYR A 134 -11.18 -11.72 7.25
CA TYR A 134 -10.30 -10.57 7.51
C TYR A 134 -10.49 -9.47 6.47
N SER A 135 -10.28 -8.21 6.88
CA SER A 135 -10.24 -7.08 5.95
C SER A 135 -9.03 -7.20 5.02
N PHE A 136 -7.87 -7.51 5.61
CA PHE A 136 -6.61 -7.69 4.91
C PHE A 136 -5.84 -8.88 5.48
N LEU A 137 -4.99 -9.48 4.66
CA LEU A 137 -4.02 -10.48 5.07
C LEU A 137 -2.62 -10.05 4.66
N VAL A 138 -1.60 -10.51 5.36
CA VAL A 138 -0.20 -10.11 5.12
C VAL A 138 0.68 -11.34 5.04
N GLY A 139 1.46 -11.46 3.97
CA GLY A 139 2.47 -12.50 3.83
C GLY A 139 3.83 -12.06 4.34
N GLU A 140 4.73 -13.02 4.59
CA GLU A 140 6.14 -12.71 4.86
C GLU A 140 6.91 -12.37 3.57
N ASP A 141 6.24 -12.29 2.43
CA ASP A 141 6.71 -11.60 1.23
C ASP A 141 6.63 -10.06 1.35
N GLY A 142 6.06 -9.54 2.45
CA GLY A 142 5.91 -8.11 2.71
C GLY A 142 4.77 -7.44 1.95
N ALA A 143 3.89 -8.23 1.31
CA ALA A 143 2.72 -7.70 0.62
C ALA A 143 1.45 -7.83 1.49
N VAL A 144 0.54 -6.89 1.27
CA VAL A 144 -0.82 -6.94 1.77
C VAL A 144 -1.70 -7.55 0.69
N TYR A 145 -2.66 -8.37 1.11
CA TYR A 145 -3.64 -9.00 0.26
C TYR A 145 -5.03 -8.55 0.70
N GLU A 146 -5.79 -8.01 -0.24
CA GLU A 146 -7.14 -7.55 0.00
C GLU A 146 -8.05 -8.75 0.31
N GLY A 147 -8.57 -8.79 1.54
CA GLY A 147 -9.66 -9.69 1.93
C GLY A 147 -10.99 -9.01 1.64
N ARG A 148 -11.74 -8.65 2.68
CA ARG A 148 -12.96 -7.83 2.51
C ARG A 148 -12.68 -6.35 2.21
N GLY A 149 -11.43 -5.91 2.35
CA GLY A 149 -11.00 -4.56 2.02
C GLY A 149 -11.57 -3.49 2.96
N TRP A 150 -11.52 -2.23 2.50
CA TRP A 150 -11.93 -1.06 3.29
C TRP A 150 -13.45 -0.82 3.32
N HIS A 151 -14.18 -1.34 2.33
CA HIS A 151 -15.59 -0.98 2.13
C HIS A 151 -16.58 -1.99 2.71
N HIS A 152 -16.11 -3.12 3.25
CA HIS A 152 -16.98 -4.19 3.71
C HIS A 152 -16.64 -4.68 5.13
N VAL A 153 -17.69 -4.91 5.92
CA VAL A 153 -17.61 -5.41 7.29
C VAL A 153 -16.98 -6.80 7.34
N GLY A 154 -16.02 -6.98 8.25
CA GLY A 154 -15.30 -8.23 8.52
C GLY A 154 -16.12 -9.33 9.20
N ALA A 155 -15.48 -10.47 9.45
CA ALA A 155 -15.92 -11.53 10.36
C ALA A 155 -14.75 -12.02 11.26
N HIS A 156 -13.80 -11.14 11.55
CA HIS A 156 -12.54 -11.45 12.21
C HIS A 156 -12.62 -11.35 13.75
N THR A 157 -13.35 -10.37 14.28
CA THR A 157 -13.40 -10.06 15.71
C THR A 157 -14.85 -9.88 16.14
N GLN A 158 -15.43 -10.91 16.74
CA GLN A 158 -16.83 -10.90 17.17
C GLN A 158 -17.12 -9.71 18.11
N GLY A 159 -18.20 -8.97 17.84
CA GLY A 159 -18.58 -7.75 18.56
C GLY A 159 -17.95 -6.45 18.04
N TYR A 160 -16.92 -6.53 17.18
CA TYR A 160 -16.19 -5.35 16.68
C TYR A 160 -16.06 -5.27 15.15
N ASN A 161 -16.57 -6.26 14.42
CA ASN A 161 -16.45 -6.34 12.95
C ASN A 161 -16.94 -5.08 12.20
N SER A 162 -17.95 -4.38 12.72
CA SER A 162 -18.49 -3.14 12.11
C SER A 162 -17.85 -1.85 12.62
N ARG A 163 -16.90 -1.95 13.56
CA ARG A 163 -16.22 -0.81 14.21
C ARG A 163 -14.73 -0.75 13.88
N GLY A 164 -14.19 -1.78 13.23
CA GLY A 164 -12.77 -1.88 12.95
C GLY A 164 -12.42 -2.77 11.79
N PHE A 165 -11.18 -2.62 11.32
CA PHE A 165 -10.55 -3.47 10.33
C PHE A 165 -9.59 -4.47 10.98
N ALA A 166 -9.21 -5.51 10.25
CA ALA A 166 -8.17 -6.42 10.68
C ALA A 166 -7.16 -6.76 9.60
N ALA A 167 -5.89 -6.83 10.00
CA ALA A 167 -4.82 -7.45 9.22
C ALA A 167 -4.41 -8.78 9.89
N SER A 168 -4.52 -9.88 9.15
CA SER A 168 -4.08 -11.20 9.61
C SER A 168 -2.77 -11.61 8.94
N VAL A 169 -1.71 -11.79 9.72
CA VAL A 169 -0.45 -12.31 9.19
C VAL A 169 -0.59 -13.80 8.92
N MET A 170 -0.26 -14.24 7.71
CA MET A 170 -0.31 -15.64 7.31
C MET A 170 0.82 -16.43 7.98
N GLY A 171 0.48 -17.30 8.91
CA GLY A 171 1.43 -18.07 9.71
C GLY A 171 0.95 -18.33 11.13
N SER A 172 1.77 -19.04 11.89
CA SER A 172 1.65 -19.17 13.34
C SER A 172 2.79 -18.43 14.04
N PHE A 173 2.43 -17.41 14.82
CA PHE A 173 3.40 -16.52 15.49
C PHE A 173 3.35 -16.67 17.02
N MET A 174 3.14 -17.90 17.50
CA MET A 174 3.25 -18.22 18.93
C MET A 174 4.67 -18.01 19.43
N HIS A 175 5.67 -18.55 18.73
CA HIS A 175 7.05 -18.65 19.24
C HIS A 175 8.08 -17.83 18.45
N ARG A 176 7.66 -17.17 17.35
CA ARG A 176 8.52 -16.27 16.58
C ARG A 176 7.71 -15.09 16.04
N LYS A 177 8.35 -13.93 15.89
CA LYS A 177 7.73 -12.79 15.22
C LYS A 177 7.68 -12.99 13.70
N PRO A 178 6.72 -12.37 13.00
CA PRO A 178 6.83 -12.17 11.55
C PRO A 178 8.13 -11.45 11.19
N ASN A 179 8.58 -11.62 9.95
CA ASN A 179 9.70 -10.84 9.44
C ASN A 179 9.35 -9.34 9.36
N ASP A 180 10.38 -8.50 9.29
CA ASP A 180 10.20 -7.04 9.35
C ASP A 180 9.42 -6.52 8.13
N ALA A 181 9.46 -7.20 6.99
CA ALA A 181 8.67 -6.86 5.82
C ALA A 181 7.17 -6.96 6.09
N ALA A 182 6.69 -8.05 6.70
CA ALA A 182 5.29 -8.22 7.09
C ALA A 182 4.86 -7.19 8.15
N LEU A 183 5.71 -6.93 9.16
CA LEU A 183 5.42 -5.95 10.20
C LEU A 183 5.29 -4.53 9.61
N ASN A 184 6.19 -4.15 8.72
CA ASN A 184 6.14 -2.86 8.03
C ASN A 184 4.95 -2.75 7.09
N ALA A 185 4.56 -3.84 6.43
CA ALA A 185 3.37 -3.86 5.58
C ALA A 185 2.09 -3.53 6.36
N ILE A 186 1.94 -4.06 7.59
CA ILE A 186 0.79 -3.71 8.45
C ILE A 186 0.84 -2.23 8.85
N LYS A 187 2.00 -1.73 9.29
CA LYS A 187 2.16 -0.31 9.69
C LYS A 187 1.81 0.63 8.53
N ASN A 188 2.31 0.35 7.34
CA ASN A 188 2.06 1.14 6.14
C ASN A 188 0.59 1.03 5.67
N LEU A 189 -0.04 -0.14 5.84
CA LEU A 189 -1.46 -0.33 5.57
C LEU A 189 -2.33 0.54 6.50
N ILE A 190 -2.03 0.55 7.80
CA ILE A 190 -2.73 1.39 8.78
C ILE A 190 -2.55 2.86 8.42
N GLN A 191 -1.31 3.29 8.15
CA GLN A 191 -1.03 4.67 7.75
C GLN A 191 -1.82 5.07 6.49
N CYS A 192 -1.90 4.19 5.50
CA CYS A 192 -2.71 4.41 4.32
C CYS A 192 -4.21 4.51 4.64
N GLY A 193 -4.71 3.65 5.53
CA GLY A 193 -6.09 3.71 5.99
C GLY A 193 -6.41 5.04 6.69
N VAL A 194 -5.49 5.56 7.49
CA VAL A 194 -5.61 6.89 8.11
C VAL A 194 -5.59 8.00 7.06
N SER A 195 -4.64 7.97 6.11
CA SER A 195 -4.52 9.03 5.10
C SER A 195 -5.71 9.14 4.16
N HIS A 196 -6.42 8.02 3.93
CA HIS A 196 -7.61 7.97 3.06
C HIS A 196 -8.93 8.06 3.84
N GLY A 197 -8.90 8.29 5.16
CA GLY A 197 -10.10 8.43 5.97
C GLY A 197 -10.87 7.12 6.21
N TYR A 198 -10.26 5.96 5.96
CA TYR A 198 -10.82 4.67 6.35
C TYR A 198 -10.67 4.42 7.85
N ILE A 199 -9.58 4.91 8.45
CA ILE A 199 -9.27 4.77 9.87
C ILE A 199 -9.15 6.16 10.50
N THR A 200 -9.64 6.34 11.73
CA THR A 200 -9.44 7.62 12.45
C THR A 200 -7.96 7.80 12.80
N SER A 201 -7.45 9.04 12.82
CA SER A 201 -6.07 9.30 13.27
C SER A 201 -5.82 8.94 14.74
N THR A 202 -6.88 8.83 15.54
CA THR A 202 -6.86 8.45 16.96
C THR A 202 -7.30 7.00 17.19
N TYR A 203 -7.16 6.13 16.18
CA TYR A 203 -7.55 4.73 16.29
C TYR A 203 -6.89 4.03 17.49
N SER A 204 -7.50 2.92 17.91
CA SER A 204 -6.93 2.01 18.90
C SER A 204 -6.55 0.68 18.23
N LEU A 205 -5.32 0.23 18.49
CA LEU A 205 -4.76 -1.02 17.99
C LEU A 205 -4.87 -2.11 19.05
N TYR A 206 -5.29 -3.31 18.63
CA TYR A 206 -5.43 -4.47 19.50
C TYR A 206 -4.91 -5.74 18.82
N GLY A 207 -4.42 -6.70 19.60
CA GLY A 207 -4.42 -8.10 19.21
C GLY A 207 -5.80 -8.71 19.39
N HIS A 208 -6.15 -9.75 18.64
CA HIS A 208 -7.47 -10.40 18.79
C HIS A 208 -7.74 -10.85 20.25
N ARG A 209 -6.72 -11.37 20.94
CA ARG A 209 -6.79 -11.78 22.35
C ARG A 209 -7.16 -10.68 23.34
N ASP A 210 -6.99 -9.39 22.99
CA ASP A 210 -7.35 -8.29 23.89
C ASP A 210 -8.87 -8.16 24.07
N VAL A 211 -9.65 -8.69 23.11
CA VAL A 211 -11.10 -8.53 23.09
C VAL A 211 -11.87 -9.85 23.00
N GLY A 212 -11.18 -10.97 22.82
CA GLY A 212 -11.75 -12.31 22.72
C GLY A 212 -10.94 -13.39 23.44
N SER A 213 -11.55 -14.54 23.71
CA SER A 213 -10.89 -15.70 24.33
C SER A 213 -10.17 -16.53 23.26
N THR A 214 -8.94 -16.14 22.92
CA THR A 214 -8.13 -16.75 21.86
C THR A 214 -6.64 -16.51 22.11
N ASN A 215 -5.79 -17.36 21.54
CA ASN A 215 -4.34 -17.12 21.49
C ASN A 215 -3.94 -16.22 20.31
N CYS A 216 -4.83 -15.85 19.40
CA CYS A 216 -4.50 -14.96 18.28
C CYS A 216 -4.10 -13.55 18.79
N PRO A 217 -3.04 -12.88 18.29
CA PRO A 217 -2.22 -13.19 17.10
C PRO A 217 -0.97 -14.04 17.36
N GLY A 218 -0.92 -14.77 18.47
CA GLY A 218 0.24 -15.54 18.93
C GLY A 218 1.18 -14.73 19.80
N ASP A 219 1.88 -15.38 20.74
CA ASP A 219 2.60 -14.66 21.81
C ASP A 219 3.70 -13.75 21.27
N ALA A 220 4.50 -14.22 20.30
CA ALA A 220 5.60 -13.42 19.77
C ALA A 220 5.12 -12.22 18.95
N LEU A 221 4.09 -12.38 18.10
CA LEU A 221 3.49 -11.24 17.38
C LEU A 221 2.74 -10.31 18.34
N TYR A 222 2.09 -10.85 19.36
CA TYR A 222 1.42 -10.06 20.38
C TYR A 222 2.39 -9.16 21.16
N GLN A 223 3.55 -9.68 21.56
CA GLN A 223 4.57 -8.84 22.21
C GLN A 223 5.11 -7.74 21.29
N GLU A 224 5.24 -8.01 19.99
CA GLU A 224 5.66 -7.02 19.00
C GLU A 224 4.64 -5.86 18.90
N ILE A 225 3.35 -6.16 18.67
CA ILE A 225 2.34 -5.10 18.45
C ILE A 225 2.10 -4.23 19.69
N ARG A 226 2.40 -4.73 20.89
CA ARG A 226 2.35 -3.96 22.14
C ARG A 226 3.32 -2.78 22.18
N THR A 227 4.34 -2.80 21.32
CA THR A 227 5.31 -1.72 21.19
C THR A 227 4.89 -0.67 20.16
N TRP A 228 3.82 -0.91 19.40
CA TRP A 228 3.42 -0.03 18.31
C TRP A 228 2.63 1.19 18.81
N PRO A 229 2.67 2.30 18.07
CA PRO A 229 1.77 3.42 18.32
C PRO A 229 0.31 2.97 18.33
N HIS A 230 -0.51 3.63 19.15
CA HIS A 230 -1.94 3.37 19.29
C HIS A 230 -2.31 2.00 19.90
N TYR A 231 -1.35 1.17 20.32
CA TYR A 231 -1.68 -0.02 21.11
C TYR A 231 -2.42 0.37 22.39
N SER A 232 -3.57 -0.26 22.63
CA SER A 232 -4.40 0.00 23.80
C SER A 232 -4.51 -1.22 24.71
N THR A 233 -4.39 -0.98 26.02
CA THR A 233 -4.62 -1.98 27.07
C THR A 233 -6.06 -2.00 27.57
N HIS A 234 -6.90 -1.05 27.13
CA HIS A 234 -8.27 -0.92 27.58
C HIS A 234 -9.22 -1.49 26.53
N LYS A 235 -10.08 -2.41 26.95
CA LYS A 235 -11.09 -3.01 26.08
C LYS A 235 -12.05 -1.93 25.56
N PRO A 236 -12.34 -1.87 24.24
CA PRO A 236 -13.15 -0.82 23.61
C PRO A 236 -14.67 -1.07 23.64
#